data_AF-A0A067RF40-F1
#
_entry.id   AF-A0A067RF40-F1
#
_cell.length_a   1.000
_cell.length_b   1.000
_cell.length_c   1.000
_cell.angle_alpha   90.00
_cell.angle_beta   90.00
_cell.angle_gamma   90.00
#
_symmetry.space_group_name_H-M   'P 1'
#
loop_
_entity.id
_entity.type
_entity.pdbx_description
1 polymer ?
#
loop_
_entity_poly.entity_id
_entity_poly.type
_entity_poly.pdbx_seq_one_letter_code
_entity_poly.pdbx_strand_id
1 'polypeptide(L)'
;MGPKKDTDSSKVKRKNTNIMIDVKKEIIAKHENGVRVSDLATSLIREICAKWGEVQSFVERYHPDKAVASHSINIFNDNAMCHFSNILKRRQKQITLDNFLVRQRPSESDAESSGAKR
;
A
#
# COMPACT_ATOMS: atom_id res chain seq x y z
N MET A 1 32.45 24.38 31.39
CA MET A 1 31.57 25.02 30.39
C MET A 1 31.00 23.92 29.49
N GLY A 2 29.69 23.63 29.55
CA GLY A 2 28.99 22.75 28.60
C GLY A 2 28.52 23.50 27.33
N PRO A 3 27.59 22.98 26.50
CA PRO A 3 26.94 21.65 26.55
C PRO A 3 26.92 20.85 25.22
N LYS A 4 26.38 19.62 25.36
CA LYS A 4 26.20 18.49 24.44
C LYS A 4 25.43 18.79 23.15
N LYS A 5 25.76 18.07 22.06
CA LYS A 5 25.14 18.16 20.72
C LYS A 5 24.55 16.82 20.26
N ASP A 6 23.65 16.22 21.07
CA ASP A 6 22.97 14.93 20.76
C ASP A 6 21.43 15.03 20.81
N THR A 7 20.87 16.22 20.58
CA THR A 7 19.43 16.47 20.77
C THR A 7 18.56 16.23 19.54
N ASP A 8 19.13 16.13 18.33
CA ASP A 8 18.34 16.10 17.08
C ASP A 8 17.90 14.69 16.65
N SER A 9 18.83 13.73 16.59
CA SER A 9 18.53 12.33 16.22
C SER A 9 17.57 11.65 17.20
N SER A 10 17.75 11.91 18.50
CA SER A 10 16.91 11.45 19.60
C SER A 10 15.46 11.93 19.44
N LYS A 11 15.27 13.16 18.98
CA LYS A 11 13.96 13.81 18.82
C LYS A 11 13.25 13.32 17.56
N VAL A 12 13.97 13.15 16.45
CA VAL A 12 13.44 12.54 15.21
C VAL A 12 13.02 11.09 15.47
N LYS A 13 13.85 10.30 16.16
CA LYS A 13 13.54 8.90 16.52
C LYS A 13 12.27 8.80 17.37
N ARG A 14 12.09 9.69 18.36
CA ARG A 14 10.88 9.77 19.19
C ARG A 14 9.63 10.15 18.39
N LYS A 15 9.74 11.14 17.48
CA LYS A 15 8.62 11.56 16.60
C LYS A 15 8.17 10.41 15.68
N ASN A 16 9.11 9.71 15.04
CA ASN A 16 8.81 8.56 14.19
C ASN A 16 8.14 7.43 14.96
N THR A 17 8.56 7.20 16.22
CA THR A 17 7.97 6.18 17.09
C THR A 17 6.51 6.53 17.44
N ASN A 18 6.22 7.80 17.74
CA ASN A 18 4.87 8.25 18.07
C ASN A 18 3.92 8.12 16.86
N ILE A 19 4.33 8.60 15.68
CA ILE A 19 3.53 8.47 14.45
C ILE A 19 3.21 7.00 14.15
N MET A 20 4.20 6.10 14.34
CA MET A 20 4.00 4.66 14.15
C MET A 20 3.03 4.06 15.17
N ILE A 21 3.07 4.50 16.43
CA ILE A 21 2.16 4.01 17.48
C ILE A 21 0.71 4.40 17.16
N ASP A 22 0.48 5.64 16.73
CA ASP A 22 -0.87 6.13 16.43
C ASP A 22 -1.48 5.40 15.22
N VAL A 23 -0.68 5.20 14.16
CA VAL A 23 -1.09 4.41 13.00
C VAL A 23 -1.40 2.96 13.39
N LYS A 24 -0.60 2.34 14.27
CA LYS A 24 -0.87 0.97 14.75
C LYS A 24 -2.18 0.89 15.54
N LYS A 25 -2.47 1.86 16.40
CA LYS A 25 -3.74 1.91 17.15
C LYS A 25 -4.94 2.03 16.21
N GLU A 26 -4.86 2.88 15.19
CA GLU A 26 -5.94 3.01 14.20
C GLU A 26 -6.15 1.72 13.40
N ILE A 27 -5.08 1.04 13.00
CA ILE A 27 -5.16 -0.24 12.28
C ILE A 27 -5.81 -1.32 13.16
N ILE A 28 -5.45 -1.39 14.45
CA ILE A 28 -6.05 -2.33 15.41
C ILE A 28 -7.54 -2.06 15.56
N ALA A 29 -7.93 -0.80 15.79
CA ALA A 29 -9.34 -0.42 15.96
C ALA A 29 -10.19 -0.76 14.72
N LYS A 30 -9.67 -0.51 13.50
CA LYS A 30 -10.38 -0.88 12.28
C LYS A 30 -10.40 -2.39 12.02
N HIS A 31 -9.40 -3.12 12.51
CA HIS A 31 -9.37 -4.57 12.44
C HIS A 31 -10.40 -5.22 13.37
N GLU A 32 -10.50 -4.74 14.60
CA GLU A 32 -11.51 -5.16 15.57
C GLU A 32 -12.94 -4.93 15.06
N ASN A 33 -13.14 -3.92 14.21
CA ASN A 33 -14.40 -3.66 13.49
C ASN A 33 -14.65 -4.61 12.29
N GLY A 34 -13.87 -5.68 12.13
CA GLY A 34 -14.04 -6.70 11.10
C GLY A 34 -13.34 -6.42 9.77
N VAL A 35 -12.58 -5.33 9.64
CA VAL A 35 -11.81 -5.05 8.42
C VAL A 35 -10.52 -5.85 8.42
N ARG A 36 -10.15 -6.47 7.29
CA ARG A 36 -8.86 -7.17 7.20
C ARG A 36 -7.73 -6.15 7.21
N VAL A 37 -6.67 -6.41 7.99
CA VAL A 37 -5.46 -5.57 8.02
C VAL A 37 -4.84 -5.41 6.62
N SER A 38 -4.94 -6.44 5.77
CA SER A 38 -4.51 -6.41 4.37
C SER A 38 -5.23 -5.34 3.55
N ASP A 39 -6.52 -5.14 3.81
CA ASP A 39 -7.38 -4.26 3.03
C ASP A 39 -7.15 -2.81 3.46
N LEU A 40 -7.01 -2.58 4.77
CA LEU A 40 -6.58 -1.29 5.36
C LEU A 40 -5.21 -0.87 4.84
N ALA A 41 -4.24 -1.80 4.82
CA ALA A 41 -2.94 -1.51 4.26
C ALA A 41 -3.03 -1.19 2.76
N THR A 42 -3.93 -1.84 2.02
CA THR A 42 -4.12 -1.57 0.58
C THR A 42 -4.75 -0.21 0.34
N SER A 43 -5.74 0.20 1.15
CA SER A 43 -6.37 1.51 1.03
C SER A 43 -5.38 2.64 1.32
N LEU A 44 -4.57 2.52 2.38
CA LEU A 44 -3.55 3.50 2.72
C LEU A 44 -2.48 3.63 1.62
N ILE A 45 -2.06 2.51 1.02
CA ILE A 45 -1.12 2.52 -0.10
C ILE A 45 -1.74 3.19 -1.34
N ARG A 46 -3.03 2.97 -1.62
CA ARG A 46 -3.72 3.67 -2.70
C ARG A 46 -3.82 5.17 -2.44
N GLU A 47 -4.09 5.57 -1.19
CA GLU A 47 -4.20 6.96 -0.79
C GLU A 47 -2.87 7.72 -0.99
N ILE A 48 -1.74 7.15 -0.58
CA ILE A 48 -0.43 7.80 -0.81
C ILE A 48 -0.12 7.91 -2.31
N CYS A 49 -0.47 6.90 -3.11
CA CYS A 49 -0.34 6.96 -4.57
C CYS A 49 -1.20 8.08 -5.19
N ALA A 50 -2.44 8.26 -4.72
CA ALA A 50 -3.30 9.33 -5.19
C ALA A 50 -2.74 10.72 -4.85
N LYS A 51 -2.38 10.94 -3.58
CA LYS A 51 -1.78 12.20 -3.12
C LYS A 51 -0.49 12.54 -3.88
N TRP A 52 0.34 11.54 -4.14
CA TRP A 52 1.54 11.76 -4.95
C TRP A 52 1.20 12.16 -6.40
N GLY A 53 0.22 11.51 -7.03
CA GLY A 53 -0.22 11.88 -8.38
C GLY A 53 -0.70 13.33 -8.47
N GLU A 54 -1.40 13.83 -7.44
CA GLU A 54 -1.80 15.23 -7.35
C GLU A 54 -0.60 16.18 -7.24
N VAL A 55 0.35 15.87 -6.36
CA VAL A 55 1.59 16.66 -6.18
C VAL A 55 2.40 16.67 -7.47
N GLN A 56 2.61 15.52 -8.11
CA GLN A 56 3.32 15.40 -9.37
C GLN A 56 2.66 16.28 -10.44
N SER A 57 1.34 16.15 -10.63
CA SER A 57 0.58 16.93 -11.61
C SER A 57 0.64 18.45 -11.33
N PHE A 58 0.72 18.85 -10.08
CA PHE A 58 0.88 20.25 -9.69
C PHE A 58 2.29 20.77 -10.04
N VAL A 59 3.33 20.02 -9.67
CA VAL A 59 4.73 20.37 -9.95
C VAL A 59 4.97 20.46 -11.46
N GLU A 60 4.48 19.49 -12.25
CA GLU A 60 4.59 19.49 -13.70
C GLU A 60 3.92 20.70 -14.35
N ARG A 61 2.79 21.16 -13.81
CA ARG A 61 2.06 22.33 -14.33
C ARG A 61 2.77 23.64 -13.99
N TYR A 62 3.09 23.85 -12.72
CA TYR A 62 3.44 25.18 -12.21
C TYR A 62 4.94 25.45 -12.06
N HIS A 63 5.81 24.42 -12.09
CA HIS A 63 7.25 24.66 -11.91
C HIS A 63 7.84 25.34 -13.16
N PRO A 64 8.59 26.45 -13.01
CA PRO A 64 9.16 27.19 -14.14
C PRO A 64 10.29 26.43 -14.83
N ASP A 65 11.14 25.74 -14.05
CA ASP A 65 12.19 24.87 -14.58
C ASP A 65 11.70 23.43 -14.71
N LYS A 66 11.40 22.99 -15.93
CA LYS A 66 10.88 21.64 -16.15
C LYS A 66 11.92 20.55 -15.86
N ALA A 67 13.21 20.82 -16.05
CA ALA A 67 14.26 19.83 -15.83
C ALA A 67 14.40 19.50 -14.34
N VAL A 68 14.43 20.53 -13.48
CA VAL A 68 14.49 20.35 -12.02
C VAL A 68 13.23 19.66 -11.49
N ALA A 69 12.07 20.02 -12.03
CA ALA A 69 10.80 19.37 -11.69
C ALA A 69 10.81 17.88 -12.04
N SER A 70 11.16 17.53 -13.28
CA SER A 70 11.26 16.14 -13.72
C SER A 70 12.27 15.34 -12.90
N HIS A 71 13.44 15.94 -12.59
CA HIS A 71 14.44 15.29 -11.74
C HIS A 71 13.90 14.97 -10.34
N SER A 72 13.21 15.94 -9.71
CA SER A 72 12.62 15.77 -8.38
C SER A 72 11.53 14.70 -8.36
N ILE A 73 10.68 14.67 -9.40
CA ILE A 73 9.65 13.65 -9.58
C ILE A 73 10.29 12.26 -9.70
N ASN A 74 11.34 12.12 -10.52
CA ASN A 74 12.04 10.86 -10.72
C ASN A 74 12.68 10.34 -9.43
N ILE A 75 13.37 11.21 -8.67
CA ILE A 75 13.97 10.83 -7.38
C ILE A 75 12.91 10.30 -6.42
N PHE A 76 11.77 10.99 -6.30
CA PHE A 76 10.70 10.55 -5.40
C PHE A 76 10.05 9.26 -5.88
N ASN A 77 9.90 9.10 -7.20
CA ASN A 77 9.38 7.89 -7.80
C ASN A 77 10.26 6.67 -7.50
N ASP A 78 11.58 6.81 -7.69
CA ASP A 78 12.52 5.71 -7.48
C ASP A 78 12.68 5.36 -6.00
N ASN A 79 12.77 6.37 -5.13
CA ASN A 79 13.06 6.16 -3.71
C ASN A 79 11.83 5.77 -2.88
N ALA A 80 10.65 6.30 -3.19
CA ALA A 80 9.45 6.11 -2.38
C ALA A 80 8.34 5.39 -3.15
N MET A 81 7.93 5.93 -4.30
CA MET A 81 6.71 5.44 -4.96
C MET A 81 6.86 4.08 -5.61
N CYS A 82 8.07 3.70 -6.01
CA CYS A 82 8.38 2.38 -6.54
C CYS A 82 8.00 1.28 -5.52
N HIS A 83 8.30 1.49 -4.24
CA HIS A 83 7.95 0.54 -3.18
C HIS A 83 6.43 0.30 -3.09
N PHE A 84 5.67 1.39 -2.98
CA PHE A 84 4.20 1.33 -2.90
C PHE A 84 3.56 0.73 -4.14
N SER A 85 4.02 1.14 -5.33
CA SER A 85 3.55 0.63 -6.61
C SER A 85 3.79 -0.88 -6.75
N ASN A 86 4.95 -1.36 -6.29
CA ASN A 86 5.29 -2.78 -6.32
C ASN A 86 4.41 -3.61 -5.38
N ILE A 87 4.05 -3.07 -4.21
CA ILE A 87 3.10 -3.73 -3.30
C ILE A 87 1.74 -3.89 -3.97
N LEU A 88 1.20 -2.83 -4.58
CA LEU A 88 -0.08 -2.89 -5.28
C LEU A 88 -0.07 -3.91 -6.43
N LYS A 89 0.99 -3.91 -7.24
CA LYS A 89 1.16 -4.89 -8.34
C LYS A 89 1.17 -6.34 -7.83
N ARG A 90 1.86 -6.62 -6.72
CA ARG A 90 1.90 -7.96 -6.11
C ARG A 90 0.53 -8.38 -5.60
N ARG A 91 -0.17 -7.50 -4.87
CA ARG A 91 -1.52 -7.78 -4.34
C ARG A 91 -2.55 -8.00 -5.45
N GLN A 92 -2.47 -7.23 -6.53
CA GLN A 92 -3.35 -7.42 -7.69
C GLN A 92 -3.18 -8.81 -8.32
N LYS A 93 -1.93 -9.27 -8.49
CA LYS A 93 -1.64 -10.62 -9.01
C LYS A 93 -2.19 -11.70 -8.09
N GLN A 94 -2.05 -11.53 -6.78
CA GLN A 94 -2.57 -12.48 -5.80
C GLN A 94 -4.10 -12.61 -5.87
N ILE A 95 -4.81 -11.47 -5.93
CA ILE A 95 -6.27 -11.46 -6.12
C ILE A 95 -6.67 -12.15 -7.43
N THR A 96 -5.94 -11.89 -8.52
CA THR A 96 -6.21 -12.54 -9.81
C THR A 96 -6.03 -14.05 -9.74
N LEU A 97 -4.99 -14.54 -9.07
CA LEU A 97 -4.76 -15.97 -8.87
C LEU A 97 -5.82 -16.60 -7.96
N ASP A 98 -6.17 -15.95 -6.85
CA ASP A 98 -7.21 -16.42 -5.94
C ASP A 98 -8.55 -16.58 -6.67
N ASN A 99 -8.92 -15.60 -7.49
CA ASN A 99 -10.14 -15.66 -8.30
C ASN A 99 -10.10 -16.78 -9.35
N PHE A 100 -8.94 -17.03 -9.95
CA PHE A 100 -8.76 -18.10 -10.92
C PHE A 100 -8.89 -19.50 -10.27
N LEU A 101 -8.25 -19.70 -9.11
CA LEU A 101 -8.30 -20.96 -8.38
C LEU A 101 -9.69 -21.23 -7.78
N VAL A 102 -10.39 -20.20 -7.29
CA VAL A 102 -11.80 -20.32 -6.83
C VAL A 102 -12.71 -20.73 -7.98
N ARG A 103 -12.47 -20.20 -9.19
CA ARG A 103 -13.25 -20.55 -10.40
C ARG A 103 -12.98 -21.97 -10.91
N GLN A 104 -11.86 -22.59 -10.53
CA GLN A 104 -11.48 -23.93 -10.99
C GLN A 104 -11.95 -25.09 -10.10
N ARG A 105 -12.59 -24.85 -8.94
CA ARG A 105 -13.25 -25.98 -8.24
C ARG A 105 -14.34 -26.55 -9.14
N PRO A 106 -14.25 -27.81 -9.59
CA PRO A 106 -15.40 -28.47 -10.17
C PRO A 106 -16.45 -28.53 -9.08
N SER A 107 -17.67 -28.07 -9.36
CA SER A 107 -18.82 -28.44 -8.56
C SER A 107 -18.95 -29.95 -8.63
N GLU A 108 -18.57 -30.64 -7.55
CA GLU A 108 -18.94 -32.03 -7.31
C GLU A 108 -20.47 -32.07 -7.11
N SER A 109 -21.22 -31.96 -8.20
CA SER A 109 -22.67 -32.14 -8.20
C SER A 109 -23.22 -32.73 -9.50
N ASP A 110 -22.37 -33.17 -10.43
CA ASP A 110 -22.81 -33.79 -11.69
C ASP A 110 -22.15 -35.17 -11.91
N ALA A 111 -22.15 -36.03 -10.88
CA ALA A 111 -21.70 -37.43 -11.00
C ALA A 111 -22.64 -38.46 -10.33
N GLU A 112 -23.87 -38.07 -9.99
CA GLU A 112 -24.90 -39.00 -9.48
C GLU A 112 -26.19 -38.92 -10.29
N SER A 113 -26.12 -39.10 -11.62
CA SER A 113 -27.32 -39.49 -12.39
C SER A 113 -26.95 -40.14 -13.72
N SER A 114 -26.16 -41.21 -13.70
CA SER A 114 -26.10 -42.14 -14.83
C SER A 114 -25.66 -43.52 -14.35
N GLY A 115 -26.58 -44.24 -13.71
CA GLY A 115 -26.26 -45.53 -13.13
C GLY A 115 -27.43 -46.27 -12.49
N ALA A 116 -28.52 -46.53 -13.23
CA ALA A 116 -29.49 -47.58 -12.88
C ALA A 116 -30.28 -47.98 -14.14
N LYS A 117 -29.91 -49.08 -14.81
CA LYS A 117 -30.62 -50.38 -14.78
C LYS A 117 -32.12 -50.30 -15.12
N ARG A 118 -32.52 -50.65 -16.35
CA ARG A 118 -33.06 -51.96 -16.75
C ARG A 118 -33.54 -51.91 -18.21
#